data_AF-A0AAN5CHS6-F1
#
_entry.id   AF-A0AAN5CHS6-F1
#
_cell.length_a   1.000
_cell.length_b   1.000
_cell.length_c   1.000
_cell.angle_alpha   90.00
_cell.angle_beta   90.00
_cell.angle_gamma   90.00
#
_symmetry.space_group_name_H-M   'P 1'
#
loop_
_entity.id
_entity.type
_entity.pdbx_description
1 polymer ?
#
loop_
_entity_poly.entity_id
_entity_poly.type
_entity_poly.pdbx_seq_one_letter_code
_entity_poly.pdbx_strand_id
1 'polypeptide(L)'
;SQELLDAFDLINLIFITIALVVTWPLAIFVYSKLLLCKPYSTNYTFTLIVLNGVSELFGCTTFLVNFQIATFPFARPLIVLLSNKDIGYPMKALDYLANGIGLHTAFFVALNRCKSIISLRRKGTDSTFFFASTTISLLFASLKIIDLYAFSNHYYNETDFGSGPIFIPMIEVFDKTLRTITDIETAVVSCCTFILNVVLAVFLARRRIPDDRCTSENIDCRFKGERGLIITSVVSYTFYTFYFVNSFIARYYDITFCGYAQFLFLGLASLTPFWCLIIFASSIRR
;
A
#
# COMPACT_ATOMS: atom_id res chain seq x y z
N SER A 1 -29.57 -8.58 9.29
CA SER A 1 -28.27 -8.76 8.62
C SER A 1 -27.65 -7.43 8.23
N GLN A 2 -28.41 -6.51 7.63
CA GLN A 2 -27.93 -5.17 7.23
C GLN A 2 -27.37 -4.34 8.39
N GLU A 3 -28.09 -4.26 9.52
CA GLU A 3 -27.62 -3.53 10.72
C GLU A 3 -26.24 -4.00 11.23
N LEU A 4 -25.94 -5.29 11.08
CA LEU A 4 -24.64 -5.84 11.48
C LEU A 4 -23.53 -5.45 10.50
N LEU A 5 -23.84 -5.32 9.21
CA LEU A 5 -22.91 -4.80 8.21
C LEU A 5 -22.65 -3.31 8.41
N ASP A 6 -23.69 -2.52 8.70
CA ASP A 6 -23.57 -1.09 8.97
C ASP A 6 -22.76 -0.83 10.26
N ALA A 7 -22.99 -1.63 11.30
CA ALA A 7 -22.19 -1.59 12.52
C ALA A 7 -20.72 -1.99 12.27
N PHE A 8 -20.50 -3.03 11.45
CA PHE A 8 -19.15 -3.43 11.05
C PHE A 8 -18.42 -2.33 10.27
N ASP A 9 -19.10 -1.67 9.33
CA ASP A 9 -18.54 -0.58 8.53
C ASP A 9 -18.17 0.63 9.39
N LEU A 10 -19.04 1.00 10.34
CA LEU A 10 -18.79 2.07 11.28
C LEU A 10 -17.58 1.75 12.19
N ILE A 11 -17.48 0.52 12.70
CA ILE A 11 -16.34 0.08 13.51
C ILE A 11 -15.06 0.14 12.68
N ASN A 12 -15.08 -0.32 11.43
CA ASN A 12 -13.93 -0.27 10.53
C ASN A 12 -13.49 1.18 10.26
N LEU A 13 -14.45 2.07 9.96
CA LEU A 13 -14.21 3.49 9.78
C LEU A 13 -13.48 4.07 11.00
N ILE A 14 -14.04 3.89 12.20
CA ILE A 14 -13.50 4.45 13.44
C ILE A 14 -12.10 3.88 13.70
N PHE A 15 -11.95 2.56 13.64
CA PHE A 15 -10.70 1.87 13.96
C PHE A 15 -9.55 2.30 13.04
N ILE A 16 -9.74 2.22 11.72
CA ILE A 16 -8.69 2.57 10.75
C ILE A 16 -8.42 4.08 10.76
N THR A 17 -9.44 4.93 10.95
CA THR A 17 -9.23 6.39 11.02
C THR A 17 -8.40 6.77 12.24
N ILE A 18 -8.70 6.23 13.42
CA ILE A 18 -7.87 6.47 14.63
C ILE A 18 -6.44 5.98 14.39
N ALA A 19 -6.29 4.79 13.82
CA ALA A 19 -4.98 4.24 13.52
C ALA A 19 -4.19 5.12 12.52
N LEU A 20 -4.83 5.67 11.48
CA LEU A 20 -4.21 6.60 10.54
C LEU A 20 -3.79 7.91 11.21
N VAL A 21 -4.67 8.51 12.04
CA VAL A 21 -4.39 9.76 12.77
C VAL A 21 -3.17 9.61 13.68
N VAL A 22 -3.02 8.45 14.33
CA VAL A 22 -1.83 8.15 15.16
C VAL A 22 -0.61 7.83 14.29
N THR A 23 -0.79 7.11 13.19
CA THR A 23 0.31 6.63 12.35
C THR A 23 0.97 7.75 11.56
N TRP A 24 0.21 8.69 11.00
CA TRP A 24 0.75 9.80 10.20
C TRP A 24 1.85 10.62 10.89
N PRO A 25 1.67 11.19 12.10
CA PRO A 25 2.71 11.98 12.75
C PRO A 25 3.96 11.15 13.08
N LEU A 26 3.77 9.89 13.49
CA LEU A 26 4.88 8.97 13.77
C LEU A 26 5.64 8.60 12.48
N ALA A 27 4.90 8.34 11.40
CA ALA A 27 5.45 8.03 10.08
C ALA A 27 6.23 9.23 9.53
N ILE A 28 5.70 10.45 9.62
CA ILE A 28 6.40 11.67 9.21
C ILE A 28 7.74 11.79 9.96
N PHE A 29 7.75 11.60 11.28
CA PHE A 29 8.97 11.67 12.08
C PHE A 29 10.00 10.60 11.66
N VAL A 30 9.56 9.34 11.57
CA VAL A 30 10.44 8.20 11.26
C VAL A 30 10.95 8.26 9.83
N TYR A 31 10.09 8.56 8.86
CA TYR A 31 10.47 8.68 7.46
C TYR A 31 11.38 9.88 7.23
N SER A 32 11.13 11.01 7.88
CA SER A 32 12.07 12.15 7.84
C SER A 32 13.44 11.77 8.40
N LYS A 33 13.50 11.02 9.51
CA LYS A 33 14.74 10.49 10.07
C LYS A 33 15.47 9.57 9.07
N LEU A 34 14.75 8.65 8.41
CA LEU A 34 15.33 7.74 7.42
C LEU A 34 15.88 8.47 6.17
N LEU A 35 15.21 9.55 5.75
CA LEU A 35 15.61 10.33 4.58
C LEU A 35 16.76 11.30 4.86
N LEU A 36 16.82 11.88 6.08
CA LEU A 36 17.75 12.97 6.39
C LEU A 36 18.99 12.50 7.19
N CYS A 37 18.85 11.51 8.07
CA CYS A 37 19.95 11.10 8.94
C CYS A 37 20.88 10.10 8.25
N LYS A 38 22.19 10.39 8.24
CA LYS A 38 23.21 9.38 7.95
C LYS A 38 23.24 8.35 9.11
N PRO A 39 23.41 7.04 8.87
CA PRO A 39 23.79 6.38 7.62
C PRO A 39 22.62 5.92 6.73
N TYR A 40 21.37 6.26 7.06
CA TYR A 40 20.19 5.77 6.33
C TYR A 40 20.01 6.49 4.99
N SER A 41 20.23 7.80 4.96
CA SER A 41 20.06 8.64 3.78
C SER A 41 20.97 8.28 2.60
N THR A 42 22.07 7.55 2.83
CA THR A 42 22.98 7.10 1.78
C THR A 42 22.58 5.76 1.17
N ASN A 43 21.60 5.05 1.75
CA ASN A 43 21.12 3.77 1.25
C ASN A 43 19.74 3.94 0.62
N TYR A 44 19.73 3.94 -0.72
CA TYR A 44 18.53 4.10 -1.52
C TYR A 44 17.45 3.02 -1.30
N THR A 45 17.80 1.88 -0.69
CA THR A 45 16.81 0.89 -0.26
C THR A 45 15.86 1.46 0.80
N PHE A 46 16.38 2.25 1.75
CA PHE A 46 15.54 2.91 2.75
C PHE A 46 14.69 4.00 2.12
N THR A 47 15.22 4.73 1.13
CA THR A 47 14.45 5.71 0.37
C THR A 47 13.27 5.05 -0.37
N LEU A 48 13.46 3.88 -0.99
CA LEU A 48 12.35 3.12 -1.60
C LEU A 48 11.33 2.64 -0.57
N ILE A 49 11.78 2.18 0.60
CA ILE A 49 10.87 1.76 1.69
C ILE A 49 10.02 2.95 2.16
N VAL A 50 10.63 4.12 2.31
CA VAL A 50 9.92 5.35 2.68
C VAL A 50 8.93 5.74 1.58
N LEU A 51 9.35 5.73 0.31
CA LEU A 51 8.46 6.04 -0.81
C LEU A 51 7.25 5.11 -0.84
N ASN A 52 7.46 3.80 -0.67
CA ASN A 52 6.39 2.82 -0.59
C ASN A 52 5.43 3.12 0.58
N GLY A 53 5.98 3.27 1.79
CA GLY A 53 5.17 3.50 2.99
C GLY A 53 4.37 4.80 2.95
N VAL A 54 4.95 5.89 2.43
CA VAL A 54 4.22 7.16 2.22
C VAL A 54 3.10 6.97 1.20
N SER A 55 3.37 6.26 0.09
CA SER A 55 2.38 6.02 -0.96
C SER A 55 1.22 5.17 -0.47
N GLU A 56 1.46 4.13 0.33
CA GLU A 56 0.43 3.28 0.92
C GLU A 56 -0.43 4.02 1.97
N LEU A 57 0.19 4.83 2.84
CA LEU A 57 -0.54 5.64 3.82
C LEU A 57 -1.38 6.72 3.15
N PHE A 58 -0.82 7.36 2.12
CA PHE A 58 -1.53 8.36 1.32
C PHE A 58 -2.66 7.74 0.50
N GLY A 59 -2.45 6.56 -0.09
CA GLY A 59 -3.49 5.77 -0.75
C GLY A 59 -4.65 5.43 0.19
N CYS A 60 -4.35 4.94 1.39
CA CYS A 60 -5.39 4.67 2.39
C CYS A 60 -6.15 5.94 2.84
N THR A 61 -5.45 7.06 2.99
CA THR A 61 -6.06 8.35 3.35
C THR A 61 -6.96 8.90 2.25
N THR A 62 -6.53 8.80 1.00
CA THR A 62 -7.34 9.21 -0.16
C THR A 62 -8.54 8.28 -0.35
N PHE A 63 -8.39 6.98 -0.12
CA PHE A 63 -9.50 6.03 -0.10
C PHE A 63 -10.53 6.36 1.00
N LEU A 64 -10.07 6.66 2.21
CA LEU A 64 -10.93 7.07 3.33
C LEU A 64 -11.81 8.27 2.93
N VAL A 65 -11.23 9.31 2.33
CA VAL A 65 -11.96 10.52 1.97
C VAL A 65 -12.89 10.32 0.76
N ASN A 66 -12.43 9.61 -0.28
CA ASN A 66 -13.19 9.46 -1.53
C ASN A 66 -14.26 8.36 -1.47
N PHE A 67 -14.00 7.28 -0.74
CA PHE A 67 -14.85 6.08 -0.75
C PHE A 67 -15.52 5.87 0.60
N GLN A 68 -14.73 5.71 1.67
CA GLN A 68 -15.27 5.25 2.94
C GLN A 68 -16.17 6.29 3.62
N ILE A 69 -15.78 7.57 3.63
CA ILE A 69 -16.57 8.60 4.29
C ILE A 69 -17.84 8.91 3.49
N ALA A 70 -17.83 8.72 2.17
CA ALA A 70 -18.97 9.00 1.28
C ALA A 70 -20.22 8.14 1.57
N THR A 71 -20.02 6.95 2.16
CA THR A 71 -21.12 6.03 2.53
C THR A 71 -21.86 6.46 3.80
N PHE A 72 -21.43 7.53 4.49
CA PHE A 72 -22.07 8.00 5.72
C PHE A 72 -22.82 9.33 5.54
N PRO A 73 -24.05 9.47 6.06
CA PRO A 73 -24.85 10.69 5.90
C PRO A 73 -24.18 11.98 6.41
N PHE A 74 -23.33 11.89 7.45
CA PHE A 74 -22.65 13.07 8.00
C PHE A 74 -21.67 13.71 7.01
N ALA A 75 -21.17 12.93 6.05
CA ALA A 75 -20.19 13.38 5.06
C ALA A 75 -20.80 14.15 3.90
N ARG A 76 -22.12 14.15 3.78
CA ARG A 76 -22.85 14.74 2.65
C ARG A 76 -22.38 16.16 2.30
N PRO A 77 -22.20 17.11 3.23
CA PRO A 77 -21.74 18.45 2.90
C PRO A 77 -20.36 18.48 2.23
N LEU A 78 -19.46 17.59 2.67
CA LEU A 78 -18.13 17.45 2.09
C LEU A 78 -18.21 16.88 0.66
N ILE A 79 -18.99 15.82 0.45
CA ILE A 79 -19.12 15.20 -0.89
C ILE A 79 -19.78 16.15 -1.89
N VAL A 80 -20.82 16.88 -1.47
CA VAL A 80 -21.44 17.93 -2.31
C VAL A 80 -20.44 19.02 -2.66
N LEU A 81 -19.60 19.44 -1.72
CA LEU A 81 -18.53 20.41 -2.00
C LEU A 81 -17.53 19.86 -3.02
N LEU A 82 -17.08 18.60 -2.85
CA LEU A 82 -16.15 17.94 -3.77
C LEU A 82 -16.73 17.79 -5.18
N SER A 83 -18.02 17.44 -5.27
CA SER A 83 -18.74 17.31 -6.54
C SER A 83 -18.93 18.67 -7.21
N ASN A 84 -19.36 19.70 -6.48
CA ASN A 84 -19.62 21.04 -7.04
C ASN A 84 -18.36 21.78 -7.49
N LYS A 85 -17.18 21.36 -7.02
CA LYS A 85 -15.88 21.96 -7.35
C LYS A 85 -15.06 21.11 -8.32
N ASP A 86 -15.62 20.01 -8.83
CA ASP A 86 -14.92 19.05 -9.69
C ASP A 86 -13.62 18.49 -9.07
N ILE A 87 -13.55 18.44 -7.73
CA ILE A 87 -12.37 17.98 -6.99
C ILE A 87 -12.32 16.44 -6.92
N GLY A 88 -13.46 15.76 -7.16
CA GLY A 88 -13.54 14.30 -7.16
C GLY A 88 -12.55 13.63 -8.12
N TYR A 89 -12.39 14.18 -9.34
CA TYR A 89 -11.44 13.68 -10.33
C TYR A 89 -9.98 13.77 -9.87
N PRO A 90 -9.46 14.96 -9.49
CA PRO A 90 -8.12 15.07 -8.92
C PRO A 90 -7.88 14.16 -7.72
N MET A 91 -8.85 14.04 -6.80
CA MET A 91 -8.68 13.18 -5.64
C MET A 91 -8.63 11.69 -6.02
N LYS A 92 -9.42 11.27 -7.01
CA LYS A 92 -9.37 9.91 -7.52
C LYS A 92 -8.07 9.62 -8.29
N ALA A 93 -7.56 10.60 -9.03
CA ALA A 93 -6.27 10.51 -9.69
C ALA A 93 -5.12 10.37 -8.68
N LEU A 94 -5.17 11.11 -7.56
CA LEU A 94 -4.21 10.98 -6.46
C LEU A 94 -4.27 9.59 -5.80
N ASP A 95 -5.46 9.05 -5.58
CA ASP A 95 -5.66 7.68 -5.09
C ASP A 95 -5.05 6.63 -6.04
N TYR A 96 -5.31 6.75 -7.35
CA TYR A 96 -4.69 5.86 -8.35
C TYR A 96 -3.18 6.00 -8.44
N LEU A 97 -2.66 7.23 -8.36
CA LEU A 97 -1.22 7.48 -8.35
C LEU A 97 -0.57 6.84 -7.12
N ALA A 98 -1.12 7.09 -5.93
CA ALA A 98 -0.60 6.59 -4.67
C ALA A 98 -0.59 5.07 -4.62
N ASN A 99 -1.72 4.43 -4.96
CA ASN A 99 -1.81 2.97 -4.99
C ASN A 99 -0.92 2.35 -6.07
N GLY A 100 -0.80 2.98 -7.24
CA GLY A 100 0.09 2.54 -8.31
C GLY A 100 1.56 2.60 -7.88
N ILE A 101 2.02 3.75 -7.38
CA ILE A 101 3.39 3.92 -6.88
C ILE A 101 3.65 2.93 -5.74
N GLY A 102 2.73 2.80 -4.78
CA GLY A 102 2.82 1.82 -3.69
C GLY A 102 3.08 0.43 -4.26
N LEU A 103 2.16 -0.12 -5.04
CA LEU A 103 2.28 -1.47 -5.62
C LEU A 103 3.64 -1.74 -6.30
N HIS A 104 4.07 -0.85 -7.20
CA HIS A 104 5.31 -1.07 -7.94
C HIS A 104 6.57 -0.86 -7.11
N THR A 105 6.59 0.16 -6.24
CA THR A 105 7.74 0.38 -5.37
C THR A 105 7.90 -0.75 -4.37
N ALA A 106 6.79 -1.32 -3.90
CA ALA A 106 6.78 -2.50 -3.05
C ALA A 106 7.44 -3.71 -3.76
N PHE A 107 7.13 -3.95 -5.05
CA PHE A 107 7.82 -4.96 -5.88
C PHE A 107 9.32 -4.71 -5.97
N PHE A 108 9.73 -3.47 -6.27
CA PHE A 108 11.14 -3.13 -6.41
C PHE A 108 11.90 -3.20 -5.07
N VAL A 109 11.25 -2.94 -3.94
CA VAL A 109 11.82 -3.17 -2.61
C VAL A 109 12.12 -4.67 -2.41
N ALA A 110 11.18 -5.55 -2.74
CA ALA A 110 11.38 -7.00 -2.64
C ALA A 110 12.50 -7.48 -3.59
N LEU A 111 12.51 -6.98 -4.82
CA LEU A 111 13.52 -7.32 -5.82
C LEU A 111 14.92 -6.85 -5.40
N ASN A 112 15.05 -5.62 -4.90
CA ASN A 112 16.33 -5.08 -4.44
C ASN A 112 16.91 -5.89 -3.27
N ARG A 113 16.04 -6.31 -2.34
CA ARG A 113 16.43 -7.17 -1.22
C ARG A 113 16.86 -8.56 -1.69
N CYS A 114 16.13 -9.14 -2.63
CA CYS A 114 16.47 -10.42 -3.24
C CYS A 114 17.85 -10.35 -3.91
N LYS A 115 18.08 -9.30 -4.71
CA LYS A 115 19.38 -8.99 -5.32
C LYS A 115 20.48 -8.85 -4.29
N SER A 116 20.25 -8.13 -3.19
CA SER A 116 21.25 -7.92 -2.12
C SER A 116 21.66 -9.24 -1.45
N ILE A 117 20.70 -10.13 -1.19
CA ILE A 117 20.95 -11.44 -0.56
C ILE A 117 21.69 -12.40 -1.51
N ILE A 118 21.30 -12.44 -2.78
CA ILE A 118 21.92 -13.33 -3.79
C ILE A 118 23.31 -12.82 -4.19
N SER A 119 23.46 -11.50 -4.39
CA SER A 119 24.66 -10.86 -4.94
C SER A 119 25.50 -10.18 -3.85
N LEU A 120 25.82 -10.90 -2.78
CA LEU A 120 26.71 -10.43 -1.68
C LEU A 120 28.06 -9.86 -2.17
N ARG A 121 28.52 -10.23 -3.37
CA ARG A 121 29.82 -9.87 -3.95
C ARG A 121 29.84 -8.64 -4.85
N ARG A 122 28.70 -8.11 -5.30
CA ARG A 122 28.64 -6.95 -6.22
C ARG A 122 27.82 -5.83 -5.58
N LYS A 123 28.48 -4.98 -4.78
CA LYS A 123 27.97 -3.65 -4.43
C LYS A 123 28.06 -2.76 -5.68
N GLY A 124 27.05 -2.85 -6.54
CA GLY A 124 26.88 -1.90 -7.64
C GLY A 124 26.35 -0.55 -7.14
N THR A 125 26.21 0.41 -8.04
CA THR A 125 25.56 1.70 -7.77
C THR A 125 24.05 1.52 -7.54
N ASP A 126 23.66 1.44 -6.26
CA ASP A 126 22.25 1.31 -5.84
C ASP A 126 21.36 2.49 -6.28
N SER A 127 21.96 3.64 -6.62
CA SER A 127 21.27 4.82 -7.14
C SER A 127 20.58 4.56 -8.49
N THR A 128 21.24 3.85 -9.41
CA THR A 128 20.67 3.57 -10.74
C THR A 128 19.41 2.70 -10.60
N PHE A 129 19.44 1.71 -9.71
CA PHE A 129 18.27 0.88 -9.43
C PHE A 129 17.13 1.70 -8.84
N PHE A 130 17.43 2.62 -7.91
CA PHE A 130 16.46 3.53 -7.31
C PHE A 130 15.74 4.41 -8.33
N PHE A 131 16.49 5.11 -9.19
CA PHE A 131 15.89 6.01 -10.17
C PHE A 131 15.10 5.24 -11.23
N ALA A 132 15.60 4.08 -11.68
CA ALA A 132 14.90 3.23 -12.63
C ALA A 132 13.58 2.70 -12.03
N SER A 133 13.62 2.13 -10.81
CA SER A 133 12.42 1.62 -10.13
C SER A 133 11.39 2.71 -9.88
N THR A 134 11.81 3.90 -9.45
CA THR A 134 10.89 5.04 -9.24
C THR A 134 10.26 5.51 -10.55
N THR A 135 11.05 5.64 -11.62
CA THR A 135 10.56 6.05 -12.94
C THR A 135 9.56 5.04 -13.50
N ILE A 136 9.88 3.75 -13.43
CA ILE A 136 8.99 2.68 -13.89
C ILE A 136 7.70 2.66 -13.08
N SER A 137 7.79 2.82 -11.75
CA SER A 137 6.61 2.88 -10.87
C SER A 137 5.68 4.04 -11.22
N LEU A 138 6.25 5.22 -11.51
CA LEU A 138 5.48 6.39 -11.94
C LEU A 138 4.84 6.19 -13.31
N LEU A 139 5.57 5.58 -14.25
CA LEU A 139 5.08 5.30 -15.60
C LEU A 139 3.91 4.32 -15.61
N PHE A 140 3.95 3.26 -14.79
CA PHE A 140 2.82 2.35 -14.69
C PHE A 140 1.64 2.94 -13.90
N ALA A 141 1.92 3.69 -12.82
CA ALA A 141 0.87 4.38 -12.07
C ALA A 141 0.10 5.39 -12.94
N SER A 142 0.78 6.07 -13.87
CA SER A 142 0.14 7.02 -14.78
C SER A 142 -0.82 6.36 -15.78
N LEU A 143 -0.66 5.07 -16.11
CA LEU A 143 -1.61 4.36 -16.97
C LEU A 143 -3.03 4.36 -16.39
N LYS A 144 -3.17 4.20 -15.06
CA LYS A 144 -4.46 4.25 -14.37
C LYS A 144 -5.07 5.65 -14.36
N ILE A 145 -4.22 6.69 -14.35
CA ILE A 145 -4.66 8.08 -14.45
C ILE A 145 -5.15 8.37 -15.87
N ILE A 146 -4.43 7.88 -16.89
CA ILE A 146 -4.86 8.00 -18.29
C ILE A 146 -6.19 7.29 -18.49
N ASP A 147 -6.38 6.09 -17.94
CA ASP A 147 -7.67 5.38 -17.94
C ASP A 147 -8.80 6.22 -17.34
N LEU A 148 -8.55 6.84 -16.18
CA LEU A 148 -9.52 7.69 -15.49
C LEU A 148 -9.96 8.91 -16.31
N TYR A 149 -9.04 9.57 -17.02
CA TYR A 149 -9.34 10.82 -17.73
C TYR A 149 -9.74 10.63 -19.19
N ALA A 150 -9.31 9.54 -19.84
CA ALA A 150 -9.55 9.33 -21.27
C ALA A 150 -10.60 8.26 -21.56
N PHE A 151 -10.77 7.26 -20.69
CA PHE A 151 -11.56 6.06 -20.98
C PHE A 151 -12.63 5.74 -19.94
N SER A 152 -12.72 6.53 -18.88
CA SER A 152 -13.68 6.38 -17.79
C SER A 152 -14.30 7.73 -17.41
N ASN A 153 -15.45 7.66 -16.74
CA ASN A 153 -16.12 8.79 -16.14
C ASN A 153 -16.40 8.49 -14.67
N HIS A 154 -15.89 9.34 -13.79
CA HIS A 154 -16.11 9.25 -12.35
C HIS A 154 -17.18 10.24 -11.92
N TYR A 155 -18.17 9.75 -11.17
CA TYR A 155 -19.23 10.58 -10.60
C TYR A 155 -19.72 10.00 -9.27
N TYR A 156 -20.37 10.83 -8.45
CA TYR A 156 -21.03 10.41 -7.23
C TYR A 156 -22.52 10.22 -7.49
N ASN A 157 -23.03 9.02 -7.25
CA ASN A 157 -24.45 8.73 -7.35
C ASN A 157 -25.11 8.92 -5.97
N GLU A 158 -26.10 9.82 -5.88
CA GLU A 158 -26.87 10.01 -4.64
C GLU A 158 -27.91 8.88 -4.52
N THR A 159 -27.90 8.20 -3.37
CA THR A 159 -28.80 7.09 -3.06
C THR A 159 -29.32 7.24 -1.64
N ASP A 160 -30.59 6.94 -1.39
CA ASP A 160 -31.18 6.98 -0.05
C ASP A 160 -31.60 5.58 0.38
N PHE A 161 -31.02 5.10 1.47
CA PHE A 161 -31.33 3.79 2.07
C PHE A 161 -32.21 3.91 3.32
N GLY A 162 -32.86 5.05 3.54
CA GLY A 162 -33.77 5.30 4.67
C GLY A 162 -33.11 5.93 5.91
N SER A 163 -31.78 6.07 5.90
CA SER A 163 -30.99 6.81 6.91
C SER A 163 -30.56 8.20 6.43
N GLY A 164 -31.15 8.67 5.32
CA GLY A 164 -30.79 9.90 4.64
C GLY A 164 -29.91 9.66 3.40
N PRO A 165 -29.79 10.66 2.53
CA PRO A 165 -29.03 10.53 1.28
C PRO A 165 -27.54 10.34 1.53
N ILE A 166 -27.00 9.29 0.92
CA ILE A 166 -25.56 8.96 0.87
C ILE A 166 -25.07 9.02 -0.57
N PHE A 167 -23.75 9.14 -0.75
CA PHE A 167 -23.15 9.17 -2.07
C PHE A 167 -22.31 7.91 -2.31
N ILE A 168 -22.58 7.22 -3.41
CA ILE A 168 -21.78 6.09 -3.85
C ILE A 168 -20.90 6.55 -5.01
N PRO A 169 -19.56 6.51 -4.88
CA PRO A 169 -18.66 6.80 -5.98
C PRO A 169 -18.78 5.72 -7.06
N MET A 170 -19.13 6.13 -8.27
CA MET A 170 -19.28 5.28 -9.44
C MET A 170 -18.19 5.58 -10.48
N ILE A 171 -17.86 4.56 -11.27
CA ILE A 171 -16.95 4.67 -12.41
C ILE A 171 -17.61 3.99 -13.59
N GLU A 172 -18.05 4.79 -14.55
CA GLU A 172 -18.51 4.31 -15.84
C GLU A 172 -17.31 4.17 -16.77
N VAL A 173 -17.19 3.04 -17.45
CA VAL A 173 -16.02 2.74 -18.31
C VAL A 173 -16.50 2.63 -19.74
N PHE A 174 -15.95 3.49 -20.60
CA PHE A 174 -16.27 3.53 -22.02
C PHE A 174 -15.49 2.46 -22.80
N ASP A 175 -14.22 2.25 -22.45
CA ASP A 175 -13.37 1.22 -23.03
C ASP A 175 -12.76 0.33 -21.94
N LYS A 176 -13.07 -0.97 -22.01
CA LYS A 176 -12.59 -1.96 -21.04
C LYS A 176 -11.14 -2.38 -21.26
N THR A 177 -10.53 -2.01 -22.39
CA THR A 177 -9.21 -2.50 -22.80
C THR A 177 -8.12 -2.08 -21.84
N LEU A 178 -7.98 -0.77 -21.57
CA LEU A 178 -6.94 -0.25 -20.68
C LEU A 178 -7.16 -0.67 -19.21
N ARG A 179 -8.43 -0.68 -18.76
CA ARG A 179 -8.80 -1.25 -17.46
C ARG A 179 -8.40 -2.72 -17.32
N THR A 180 -8.60 -3.54 -18.36
CA THR A 180 -8.20 -4.96 -18.33
C THR A 180 -6.68 -5.10 -18.27
N ILE A 181 -5.94 -4.29 -19.03
CA ILE A 181 -4.47 -4.28 -19.00
C ILE A 181 -3.96 -3.91 -17.60
N THR A 182 -4.52 -2.88 -16.98
CA THR A 182 -4.11 -2.43 -15.64
C THR A 182 -4.50 -3.44 -14.54
N ASP A 183 -5.65 -4.11 -14.65
CA ASP A 183 -6.03 -5.19 -13.74
C ASP A 183 -5.06 -6.40 -13.86
N ILE A 184 -4.69 -6.80 -15.08
CA ILE A 184 -3.71 -7.87 -15.33
C ILE A 184 -2.33 -7.48 -14.79
N GLU A 185 -1.86 -6.27 -15.09
CA GLU A 185 -0.62 -5.71 -14.57
C GLU A 185 -0.59 -5.79 -13.05
N THR A 186 -1.65 -5.30 -12.39
CA THR A 186 -1.74 -5.27 -10.93
C THR A 186 -1.70 -6.68 -10.35
N ALA A 187 -2.39 -7.64 -10.96
CA ALA A 187 -2.36 -9.04 -10.55
C ALA A 187 -0.94 -9.64 -10.70
N VAL A 188 -0.29 -9.42 -11.85
CA VAL A 188 1.07 -9.93 -12.13
C VAL A 188 2.07 -9.37 -11.12
N VAL A 189 2.08 -8.04 -10.91
CA VAL A 189 3.00 -7.40 -9.97
C VAL A 189 2.76 -7.92 -8.55
N SER A 190 1.50 -8.04 -8.13
CA SER A 190 1.15 -8.58 -6.80
C SER A 190 1.65 -10.02 -6.61
N CYS A 191 1.41 -10.90 -7.59
CA CYS A 191 1.86 -12.29 -7.56
C CYS A 191 3.39 -12.40 -7.56
N CYS A 192 4.07 -11.68 -8.46
CA CYS A 192 5.53 -11.66 -8.52
C CYS A 192 6.12 -11.19 -7.19
N THR A 193 5.50 -10.18 -6.58
CA THR A 193 6.00 -9.65 -5.32
C THR A 193 5.79 -10.60 -4.16
N PHE A 194 4.64 -11.27 -4.10
CA PHE A 194 4.41 -12.33 -3.12
C PHE A 194 5.44 -13.45 -3.25
N ILE A 195 5.70 -13.93 -4.48
CA ILE A 195 6.70 -14.97 -4.75
C ILE A 195 8.09 -14.51 -4.28
N LEU A 196 8.51 -13.28 -4.59
CA LEU A 196 9.80 -12.74 -4.13
C LEU A 196 9.90 -12.73 -2.61
N ASN A 197 8.84 -12.33 -1.91
CA ASN A 197 8.82 -12.34 -0.45
C ASN A 197 8.88 -13.75 0.15
N VAL A 198 8.20 -14.74 -0.45
CA VAL A 198 8.29 -16.15 -0.04
C VAL A 198 9.70 -16.69 -0.26
N VAL A 199 10.29 -16.43 -1.44
CA VAL A 199 11.66 -16.84 -1.78
C VAL A 199 12.67 -16.22 -0.80
N LEU A 200 12.51 -14.93 -0.48
CA LEU A 200 13.31 -14.24 0.54
C LEU A 200 13.21 -14.92 1.92
N ALA A 201 12.00 -15.26 2.35
CA ALA A 201 11.78 -15.95 3.61
C ALA A 201 12.44 -17.34 3.64
N VAL A 202 12.35 -18.11 2.54
CA VAL A 202 12.98 -19.43 2.41
C VAL A 202 14.51 -19.33 2.42
N PHE A 203 15.10 -18.37 1.68
CA PHE A 203 16.56 -18.20 1.67
C PHE A 203 17.13 -17.90 3.06
N LEU A 204 16.43 -17.09 3.86
CA LEU A 204 16.82 -16.84 5.25
C LEU A 204 16.69 -18.06 6.14
N ALA A 205 15.58 -18.81 6.01
CA ALA A 205 15.35 -20.02 6.78
C ALA A 205 16.44 -21.07 6.48
N ARG A 206 16.85 -21.22 5.21
CA ARG A 206 17.93 -22.12 4.81
C ARG A 206 19.30 -21.66 5.31
N ARG A 207 19.58 -20.35 5.30
CA ARG A 207 20.84 -19.80 5.82
C ARG A 207 20.99 -19.91 7.35
N ARG A 208 19.93 -20.34 8.04
CA ARG A 208 19.88 -20.59 9.50
C ARG A 208 20.43 -21.96 9.90
N ILE A 209 20.69 -22.86 8.95
CA ILE A 209 21.32 -24.16 9.21
C ILE A 209 22.84 -23.93 9.06
N PRO A 210 23.64 -24.14 10.11
CA PRO A 210 24.68 -23.18 10.48
C PRO A 210 26.05 -23.48 9.87
N ASP A 211 26.78 -22.42 9.53
CA ASP A 211 28.24 -22.43 9.59
C ASP A 211 28.64 -21.57 10.80
N ASP A 212 28.59 -22.21 11.97
CA ASP A 212 28.62 -21.60 13.31
C ASP A 212 30.05 -21.23 13.75
N ARG A 213 30.92 -20.83 12.82
CA ARG A 213 32.32 -20.57 13.14
C ARG A 213 32.81 -19.24 12.59
N CYS A 214 33.05 -18.35 13.55
CA CYS A 214 33.97 -17.23 13.46
C CYS A 214 33.56 -16.09 12.52
N THR A 215 32.74 -15.15 13.00
CA THR A 215 33.11 -13.72 13.12
C THR A 215 31.97 -12.82 13.61
N SER A 216 32.28 -12.02 14.64
CA SER A 216 31.86 -10.62 14.82
C SER A 216 30.40 -10.31 15.23
N GLU A 217 30.24 -9.79 16.45
CA GLU A 217 29.04 -9.15 17.03
C GLU A 217 28.36 -8.10 16.12
N ASN A 218 29.08 -7.52 15.15
CA ASN A 218 28.51 -6.59 14.17
C ASN A 218 27.63 -7.27 13.12
N ILE A 219 27.86 -8.56 12.83
CA ILE A 219 27.03 -9.34 11.90
C ILE A 219 25.69 -9.67 12.56
N ASP A 220 25.68 -10.01 13.84
CA ASP A 220 24.46 -10.34 14.59
C ASP A 220 23.48 -9.16 14.69
N CYS A 221 23.98 -7.94 14.92
CA CYS A 221 23.14 -6.75 14.96
C CYS A 221 22.52 -6.42 13.59
N ARG A 222 23.30 -6.56 12.50
CA ARG A 222 22.83 -6.34 11.13
C ARG A 222 21.80 -7.41 10.71
N PHE A 223 22.02 -8.66 11.13
CA PHE A 223 21.12 -9.78 10.86
C PHE A 223 19.77 -9.65 11.57
N LYS A 224 19.75 -9.13 12.81
CA LYS A 224 18.50 -8.84 13.54
C LYS A 224 17.66 -7.78 12.82
N GLY A 225 18.28 -6.73 12.29
CA GLY A 225 17.60 -5.69 11.50
C GLY A 225 17.03 -6.22 10.19
N GLU A 226 17.81 -7.02 9.44
CA GLU A 226 17.34 -7.66 8.19
C GLU A 226 16.19 -8.64 8.45
N ARG A 227 16.26 -9.44 9.53
CA ARG A 227 15.17 -10.33 9.94
C ARG A 227 13.89 -9.56 10.21
N GLY A 228 13.97 -8.44 10.92
CA GLY A 228 12.82 -7.60 11.18
C GLY A 228 12.20 -7.04 9.91
N LEU A 229 13.02 -6.54 8.99
CA LEU A 229 12.56 -6.02 7.70
C LEU A 229 11.88 -7.09 6.83
N ILE A 230 12.29 -8.36 6.91
CA ILE A 230 11.69 -9.43 6.13
C ILE A 230 10.37 -9.91 6.75
N ILE A 231 10.29 -10.01 8.09
CA ILE A 231 9.00 -10.26 8.78
C ILE A 231 8.00 -9.18 8.39
N THR A 232 8.41 -7.91 8.45
CA THR A 232 7.59 -6.77 7.99
C THR A 232 7.10 -6.95 6.57
N SER A 233 7.99 -7.40 5.66
CA SER A 233 7.66 -7.65 4.26
C SER A 233 6.59 -8.74 4.13
N VAL A 234 6.81 -9.92 4.73
CA VAL A 234 5.87 -11.06 4.63
C VAL A 234 4.51 -10.70 5.21
N VAL A 235 4.48 -10.08 6.40
CA VAL A 235 3.23 -9.72 7.06
C VAL A 235 2.48 -8.66 6.25
N SER A 236 3.16 -7.61 5.77
CA SER A 236 2.54 -6.58 4.93
C SER A 236 1.93 -7.17 3.65
N TYR A 237 2.68 -8.01 2.92
CA TYR A 237 2.17 -8.63 1.71
C TYR A 237 1.07 -9.65 1.93
N THR A 238 1.01 -10.28 3.11
CA THR A 238 -0.12 -11.15 3.46
C THR A 238 -1.40 -10.33 3.55
N PHE A 239 -1.38 -9.19 4.26
CA PHE A 239 -2.53 -8.28 4.32
C PHE A 239 -2.87 -7.67 2.96
N TYR A 240 -1.87 -7.29 2.16
CA TYR A 240 -2.09 -6.83 0.79
C TYR A 240 -2.75 -7.91 -0.09
N THR A 241 -2.33 -9.16 0.04
CA THR A 241 -2.94 -10.29 -0.68
C THR A 241 -4.39 -10.50 -0.24
N PHE A 242 -4.69 -10.39 1.06
CA PHE A 242 -6.07 -10.44 1.55
C PHE A 242 -6.92 -9.29 0.99
N TYR A 243 -6.38 -8.07 0.96
CA TYR A 243 -7.03 -6.94 0.31
C TYR A 243 -7.33 -7.24 -1.17
N PHE A 244 -6.34 -7.70 -1.93
CA PHE A 244 -6.50 -8.02 -3.35
C PHE A 244 -7.56 -9.11 -3.59
N VAL A 245 -7.48 -10.22 -2.86
CA VAL A 245 -8.46 -11.33 -2.95
C VAL A 245 -9.85 -10.85 -2.57
N ASN A 246 -9.97 -10.06 -1.50
CA ASN A 246 -11.25 -9.50 -1.08
C ASN A 246 -11.85 -8.55 -2.13
N SER A 247 -11.03 -7.70 -2.76
CA SER A 247 -11.46 -6.84 -3.87
C SER A 247 -11.88 -7.64 -5.10
N PHE A 248 -11.17 -8.72 -5.42
CA PHE A 248 -11.53 -9.62 -6.52
C PHE A 248 -12.88 -10.29 -6.23
N ILE A 249 -13.08 -10.83 -5.02
CA ILE A 249 -14.33 -11.47 -4.62
C ILE A 249 -15.49 -10.48 -4.65
N ALA A 250 -15.30 -9.28 -4.10
CA ALA A 250 -16.31 -8.22 -4.12
C ALA A 250 -16.70 -7.84 -5.56
N ARG A 251 -15.73 -7.72 -6.48
CA ARG A 251 -15.98 -7.27 -7.85
C ARG A 251 -16.62 -8.34 -8.74
N TYR A 252 -16.24 -9.61 -8.59
CA TYR A 252 -16.68 -10.69 -9.51
C TYR A 252 -17.84 -11.53 -8.97
N TYR A 253 -17.95 -11.69 -7.65
CA TYR A 253 -19.00 -12.50 -7.02
C TYR A 253 -20.06 -11.65 -6.31
N ASP A 254 -19.92 -10.31 -6.34
CA ASP A 254 -20.87 -9.34 -5.75
C ASP A 254 -21.20 -9.62 -4.27
N ILE A 255 -20.21 -10.14 -3.53
CA ILE A 255 -20.40 -10.46 -2.10
C ILE A 255 -20.32 -9.16 -1.30
N THR A 256 -21.46 -8.73 -0.78
CA THR A 256 -21.63 -7.47 -0.04
C THR A 256 -20.66 -7.32 1.14
N PHE A 257 -20.45 -8.39 1.92
CA PHE A 257 -19.50 -8.39 3.05
C PHE A 257 -18.07 -8.04 2.60
N CYS A 258 -17.64 -8.56 1.45
CA CYS A 258 -16.32 -8.25 0.91
C CYS A 258 -16.21 -6.77 0.52
N GLY A 259 -17.30 -6.13 0.08
CA GLY A 259 -17.35 -4.68 -0.12
C GLY A 259 -17.06 -3.91 1.17
N TYR A 260 -17.80 -4.20 2.24
CA TYR A 260 -17.62 -3.57 3.56
C TYR A 260 -16.25 -3.84 4.20
N ALA A 261 -15.65 -4.99 3.93
CA ALA A 261 -14.32 -5.34 4.46
C ALA A 261 -13.16 -4.69 3.69
N GLN A 262 -13.39 -4.04 2.53
CA GLN A 262 -12.32 -3.47 1.71
C GLN A 262 -11.47 -2.46 2.48
N PHE A 263 -12.11 -1.55 3.21
CA PHE A 263 -11.40 -0.52 3.94
C PHE A 263 -10.58 -1.08 5.10
N LEU A 264 -11.09 -2.12 5.78
CA LEU A 264 -10.35 -2.81 6.83
C LEU A 264 -9.06 -3.43 6.28
N PHE A 265 -9.15 -4.19 5.18
CA PHE A 265 -7.97 -4.85 4.60
C PHE A 265 -6.99 -3.85 3.99
N LEU A 266 -7.47 -2.79 3.33
CA LEU A 266 -6.62 -1.71 2.83
C LEU A 266 -5.91 -1.00 3.99
N GLY A 267 -6.65 -0.65 5.03
CA GLY A 267 -6.11 -0.01 6.23
C GLY A 267 -5.04 -0.86 6.90
N LEU A 268 -5.31 -2.15 7.11
CA LEU A 268 -4.31 -3.08 7.66
C LEU A 268 -3.08 -3.20 6.75
N ALA A 269 -3.27 -3.32 5.43
CA ALA A 269 -2.17 -3.41 4.48
C ALA A 269 -1.29 -2.14 4.51
N SER A 270 -1.87 -0.95 4.56
CA SER A 270 -1.13 0.32 4.57
C SER A 270 -0.45 0.63 5.92
N LEU A 271 -1.06 0.22 7.04
CA LEU A 271 -0.53 0.50 8.38
C LEU A 271 0.56 -0.50 8.79
N THR A 272 0.39 -1.78 8.44
CA THR A 272 1.28 -2.88 8.84
C THR A 272 2.76 -2.63 8.55
N PRO A 273 3.19 -2.20 7.35
CA PRO A 273 4.61 -2.05 7.07
C PRO A 273 5.28 -1.00 7.96
N PHE A 274 4.59 0.10 8.29
CA PHE A 274 5.09 1.08 9.26
C PHE A 274 5.23 0.47 10.66
N TRP A 275 4.18 -0.13 11.20
CA TRP A 275 4.18 -0.66 12.57
C TRP A 275 5.16 -1.82 12.73
N CYS A 276 5.25 -2.71 11.73
CA CYS A 276 6.23 -3.78 11.73
C CYS A 276 7.67 -3.24 11.65
N LEU A 277 7.92 -2.17 10.88
CA LEU A 277 9.21 -1.50 10.86
C LEU A 277 9.58 -0.95 12.24
N ILE A 278 8.65 -0.34 12.96
CA ILE A 278 8.88 0.17 14.32
C ILE A 278 9.12 -0.94 15.35
N ILE A 279 8.34 -2.03 15.27
CA ILE A 279 8.42 -3.15 16.22
C ILE A 279 9.72 -3.95 15.99
N PHE A 280 10.05 -4.25 14.74
CA PHE A 280 11.11 -5.20 14.43
C PHE A 280 12.45 -4.57 14.03
N ALA A 281 12.50 -3.31 13.61
CA ALA A 281 13.75 -2.61 13.30
C ALA A 281 14.22 -1.75 14.48
N SER A 282 14.83 -2.39 15.48
CA SER A 282 15.34 -1.72 16.69
C SER A 282 16.34 -0.59 16.41
N SER A 283 17.03 -0.63 15.27
CA SER A 283 17.97 0.40 14.83
C SER A 283 17.29 1.70 14.41
N ILE A 284 16.03 1.65 13.99
CA ILE A 284 15.26 2.83 13.55
C ILE A 284 14.65 3.53 14.77
N ARG A 285 14.27 2.76 15.80
CA ARG A 285 13.71 3.24 17.07
C ARG A 285 14.70 4.03 17.92
N ARG A 286 15.98 3.65 17.92
CA ARG A 286 17.07 4.41 18.58
C ARG A 286 17.47 5.58 17.70
#